data_AF-A0AAV3HW40-F1
#
_entry.id   AF-A0AAV3HW40-F1
#
_cell.length_a   1.000
_cell.length_b   1.000
_cell.length_c   1.000
_cell.angle_alpha   90.00
_cell.angle_beta   90.00
_cell.angle_gamma   90.00
#
_symmetry.space_group_name_H-M   'P 1'
#
loop_
_entity.id
_entity.type
_entity.pdbx_description
1 polymer ?
#
loop_
_entity_poly.entity_id
_entity_poly.type
_entity_poly.pdbx_seq_one_letter_code
_entity_poly.pdbx_strand_id
1 'polypeptide(L)'
;MFSKNGGLKLDNRDDIPPFEYLFEINVSKANIHEEVKSIDLLSEKRFDSSGVIPFSALGEIRITLEDRLLYAGYYEDVIEIDVFPSINSVIN
;
A
#
# COMPACT_ATOMS: atom_id res chain seq x y z
N MET A 1 4.44 3.72 -4.53
CA MET A 1 3.41 2.68 -4.35
C MET A 1 2.27 2.94 -5.31
N PHE A 2 1.77 1.88 -5.94
CA PHE A 2 0.72 1.94 -6.96
C PHE A 2 -0.11 0.65 -6.92
N SER A 3 -1.42 0.76 -7.10
CA SER A 3 -2.34 -0.37 -7.29
C SER A 3 -2.76 -0.42 -8.76
N LYS A 4 -2.69 -1.62 -9.35
CA LYS A 4 -3.04 -1.84 -10.76
C LYS A 4 -4.51 -1.58 -11.04
N ASN A 5 -5.40 -1.96 -10.13
CA ASN A 5 -6.84 -1.85 -10.32
C ASN A 5 -7.51 -0.82 -9.42
N GLY A 6 -6.80 -0.26 -8.44
CA GLY A 6 -7.36 0.65 -7.43
C GLY A 6 -8.27 -0.06 -6.43
N GLY A 7 -8.16 -1.39 -6.30
CA GLY A 7 -9.09 -2.22 -5.54
C GLY A 7 -9.18 -3.64 -6.10
N LEU A 8 -9.88 -4.50 -5.36
CA LEU A 8 -10.11 -5.89 -5.72
C LEU A 8 -11.03 -6.00 -6.95
N LYS A 9 -10.47 -6.32 -8.11
CA LYS A 9 -11.22 -6.52 -9.36
C LYS A 9 -11.75 -7.94 -9.47
N LEU A 10 -13.03 -8.10 -9.80
CA LEU A 10 -13.63 -9.41 -10.07
C LEU A 10 -13.17 -9.94 -11.44
N ASP A 11 -12.66 -11.17 -11.45
CA ASP A 11 -12.18 -11.81 -12.67
C ASP A 11 -13.29 -11.96 -13.73
N ASN A 12 -12.92 -11.76 -15.01
CA ASN A 12 -13.80 -11.80 -16.18
C ASN A 12 -15.05 -10.87 -16.14
N ARG A 13 -15.03 -9.82 -15.31
CA ARG A 13 -16.17 -8.88 -15.14
C ARG A 13 -15.70 -7.43 -15.12
N ASP A 14 -15.53 -6.84 -16.31
CA ASP A 14 -15.16 -5.42 -16.47
C ASP A 14 -16.33 -4.45 -16.19
N ASP A 15 -17.56 -4.96 -16.11
CA ASP A 15 -18.77 -4.19 -15.81
C ASP A 15 -18.93 -3.86 -14.32
N ILE A 16 -18.19 -4.55 -13.45
CA ILE A 16 -18.23 -4.33 -12.00
C ILE A 16 -16.98 -3.54 -11.60
N PRO A 17 -17.14 -2.37 -10.95
CA PRO A 17 -15.99 -1.61 -10.49
C PRO A 17 -15.21 -2.42 -9.43
N PRO A 18 -13.88 -2.22 -9.32
CA PRO A 18 -13.08 -2.82 -8.26
C PRO A 18 -13.61 -2.47 -6.88
N PHE A 19 -13.56 -3.44 -5.96
CA PHE A 19 -13.96 -3.24 -4.56
C PHE A 19 -12.81 -2.59 -3.80
N GLU A 20 -13.07 -1.43 -3.23
CA GLU A 20 -12.06 -0.69 -2.48
C GLU A 20 -11.66 -1.43 -1.20
N TYR A 21 -10.40 -1.29 -0.82
CA TYR A 21 -9.88 -1.70 0.49
C TYR A 21 -9.03 -0.58 1.07
N LEU A 22 -8.83 -0.64 2.39
CA LEU A 22 -7.93 0.23 3.10
C LEU A 22 -6.52 -0.38 3.10
N PHE A 23 -5.54 0.40 2.64
CA PHE A 23 -4.13 0.07 2.73
C PHE A 23 -3.49 0.88 3.86
N GLU A 24 -2.90 0.20 4.82
CA GLU A 24 -2.17 0.82 5.91
C GLU A 24 -0.71 0.38 5.86
N ILE A 25 0.22 1.32 6.02
CA ILE A 25 1.64 1.05 6.23
C ILE A 25 2.13 1.77 7.48
N ASN A 26 2.79 1.01 8.37
CA ASN A 26 3.40 1.54 9.57
C ASN A 26 4.85 1.10 9.66
N VAL A 27 5.78 2.06 9.68
CA VAL A 27 7.19 1.82 9.97
C VAL A 27 7.60 2.74 11.11
N SER A 28 7.39 2.28 12.34
CA SER A 28 7.43 3.16 13.52
C SER A 28 8.77 3.86 13.71
N LYS A 29 9.89 3.19 13.40
CA LYS A 29 11.24 3.78 13.50
C LYS A 29 11.56 4.80 12.40
N ALA A 30 10.74 4.86 11.35
CA ALA A 30 10.86 5.80 10.23
C ALA A 30 9.83 6.94 10.31
N ASN A 31 9.00 6.96 11.37
CA ASN A 31 7.85 7.85 11.52
C ASN A 31 6.91 7.81 10.29
N ILE A 32 6.76 6.65 9.67
CA ILE A 32 5.81 6.41 8.59
C ILE A 32 4.58 5.78 9.21
N HIS A 33 3.44 6.45 9.11
CA HIS A 33 2.14 5.88 9.45
C HIS A 33 1.11 6.47 8.50
N GLU A 34 0.72 5.68 7.51
CA GLU A 34 -0.07 6.14 6.38
C GLU A 34 -1.21 5.18 6.13
N GLU A 35 -2.38 5.74 5.86
CA GLU A 35 -3.62 5.05 5.57
C GLU A 35 -4.16 5.62 4.26
N VAL A 36 -4.37 4.76 3.27
CA VAL A 36 -4.77 5.16 1.92
C VAL A 36 -5.80 4.19 1.39
N LYS A 37 -6.87 4.72 0.80
CA LYS A 37 -7.84 3.89 0.07
C LYS A 37 -7.21 3.37 -1.21
N SER A 38 -7.49 2.12 -1.57
CA SER A 38 -6.94 1.49 -2.77
C SER A 38 -7.20 2.31 -4.04
N ILE A 39 -8.33 3.01 -4.13
CA ILE A 39 -8.67 3.84 -5.29
C ILE A 39 -7.68 4.99 -5.48
N ASP A 40 -7.17 5.56 -4.39
CA ASP A 40 -6.18 6.64 -4.42
C ASP A 40 -4.78 6.14 -4.82
N LEU A 41 -4.58 4.81 -4.84
CA LEU A 41 -3.36 4.14 -5.29
C LEU A 41 -3.34 3.88 -6.81
N LEU A 42 -4.39 4.25 -7.55
CA LEU A 42 -4.34 4.36 -9.02
C LEU A 42 -3.34 5.41 -9.51
N SER A 43 -2.90 6.30 -8.61
CA SER A 43 -1.81 7.23 -8.85
C SER A 43 -0.67 6.92 -7.89
N GLU A 44 0.58 7.07 -8.35
CA GLU A 44 1.75 6.78 -7.52
C GLU A 44 1.73 7.62 -6.23
N LYS A 45 1.77 6.95 -5.08
CA LYS A 45 1.96 7.57 -3.76
C LYS A 45 3.38 7.31 -3.28
N ARG A 46 4.01 8.36 -2.73
CA ARG A 46 5.35 8.32 -2.13
C ARG A 46 5.27 8.77 -0.68
N PHE A 47 6.02 8.09 0.17
CA PHE A 47 6.13 8.40 1.59
C PHE A 47 7.61 8.55 1.91
N ASP A 48 7.99 9.74 2.35
CA ASP A 48 9.36 10.03 2.73
C ASP A 48 9.49 9.93 4.25
N SER A 49 10.44 9.11 4.70
CA SER A 49 10.84 9.08 6.10
C SER A 49 11.87 10.14 6.41
N SER A 50 11.87 10.67 7.63
CA SER A 50 12.95 11.54 8.12
C SER A 50 13.78 10.83 9.19
N GLY A 51 15.08 11.10 9.20
CA GLY A 51 16.01 10.58 10.21
C GLY A 51 16.73 9.29 9.80
N VAL A 52 17.58 8.79 10.70
CA VAL A 52 18.33 7.54 10.50
C VAL A 52 17.39 6.36 10.81
N ILE A 53 16.96 5.62 9.79
CA ILE A 53 16.26 4.37 9.98
C ILE A 53 17.31 3.31 10.35
N PRO A 54 17.30 2.75 11.57
CA PRO A 54 18.21 1.66 11.89
C PRO A 54 17.85 0.42 11.08
N PHE A 55 18.85 -0.37 10.68
CA PHE A 55 18.65 -1.62 9.93
C PHE A 55 17.69 -2.61 10.62
N SER A 56 17.45 -2.48 11.93
CA SER A 56 16.50 -3.27 12.71
C SER A 56 15.08 -2.66 12.75
N ALA A 57 14.73 -1.75 11.85
CA ALA A 57 13.37 -1.23 11.74
C ALA A 57 12.43 -2.34 11.24
N LEU A 58 11.29 -2.46 11.93
CA LEU A 58 10.20 -3.33 11.52
C LEU A 58 9.10 -2.44 10.95
N GLY A 59 8.48 -2.93 9.88
CA GLY A 59 7.30 -2.33 9.28
C GLY A 59 6.17 -3.34 9.22
N GLU A 60 4.94 -2.85 9.28
CA GLU A 60 3.72 -3.62 9.05
C GLU A 60 2.98 -3.02 7.85
N ILE A 61 2.49 -3.90 6.98
CA ILE A 61 1.49 -3.56 5.97
C ILE A 61 0.22 -4.29 6.37
N ARG A 62 -0.90 -3.57 6.40
CA ARG A 62 -2.22 -4.13 6.66
C ARG A 62 -3.16 -3.76 5.54
N ILE A 63 -3.92 -4.75 5.09
CA ILE A 63 -5.00 -4.58 4.12
C ILE A 63 -6.30 -4.91 4.83
N THR A 64 -7.21 -3.95 4.86
CA THR A 64 -8.52 -4.12 5.48
C THR A 64 -9.60 -3.97 4.42
N LEU A 65 -10.36 -5.04 4.21
CA LEU A 65 -11.56 -4.97 3.40
C LEU A 65 -12.73 -4.56 4.32
N GLU A 66 -13.13 -3.29 4.24
CA GLU A 66 -14.18 -2.73 5.10
C GLU A 66 -15.58 -3.18 4.67
N ASP A 67 -15.79 -3.30 3.35
CA ASP A 67 -17.06 -3.69 2.75
C ASP A 67 -17.08 -5.15 2.30
N ARG A 68 -18.24 -5.79 2.42
CA ARG A 68 -18.40 -7.19 1.97
C ARG A 68 -18.39 -7.28 0.45
N LEU A 69 -17.70 -8.29 -0.08
CA LEU A 69 -17.80 -8.66 -1.49
C LEU A 69 -19.24 -9.10 -1.80
N LEU A 70 -19.83 -8.50 -2.84
CA LEU A 70 -21.25 -8.72 -3.18
C LEU A 70 -21.48 -9.87 -4.16
N TYR A 71 -20.44 -10.30 -4.86
CA TYR A 71 -20.54 -11.33 -5.89
C TYR A 71 -19.62 -12.51 -5.56
N ALA A 72 -20.01 -13.71 -5.99
CA ALA A 72 -19.16 -14.88 -5.90
C ALA A 72 -18.15 -14.86 -7.04
N GLY A 73 -16.90 -15.22 -6.74
CA GLY A 73 -15.85 -15.33 -7.75
C GLY A 73 -14.47 -15.07 -7.16
N TYR A 74 -13.49 -14.97 -8.06
CA TYR A 74 -12.12 -14.65 -7.72
C TYR A 74 -11.88 -13.15 -7.90
N TYR A 75 -11.34 -12.52 -6.85
CA TYR A 75 -11.05 -11.09 -6.83
C TYR A 75 -9.54 -10.91 -6.70
N GLU A 76 -8.98 -9.99 -7.49
CA GLU A 76 -7.54 -9.75 -7.49
C GLU A 76 -7.21 -8.26 -7.62
N ASP A 77 -6.17 -7.85 -6.90
CA ASP A 77 -5.45 -6.62 -7.15
C ASP A 77 -3.95 -6.87 -6.97
N VAL A 78 -3.12 -6.03 -7.61
CA VAL A 78 -1.67 -6.07 -7.47
C VAL A 78 -1.19 -4.70 -7.04
N ILE A 79 -0.57 -4.65 -5.86
CA ILE A 79 0.08 -3.45 -5.33
C ILE A 79 1.58 -3.57 -5.55
N GLU A 80 2.14 -2.61 -6.27
CA GLU A 80 3.57 -2.45 -6.46
C GLU A 80 4.13 -1.44 -5.44
N ILE A 81 5.17 -1.86 -4.72
CA ILE A 81 5.80 -1.06 -3.66
C ILE A 81 7.31 -1.04 -3.92
N ASP A 82 7.81 0.11 -4.36
CA ASP A 82 9.24 0.37 -4.45
C ASP A 82 9.76 0.96 -3.15
N VAL A 83 10.86 0.42 -2.64
CA VAL A 83 11.50 0.86 -1.40
C VAL A 83 12.94 1.23 -1.69
N PHE A 84 13.30 2.50 -1.46
CA PHE A 84 14.63 3.03 -1.68
C PHE A 84 15.29 3.38 -0.34
N PRO A 85 16.33 2.63 0.10
CA PRO A 85 17.11 3.05 1.25
C PRO A 85 17.99 4.25 0.87
N SER A 86 18.00 5.30 1.70
CA SER A 86 18.96 6.40 1.60
C SER A 86 19.99 6.29 2.71
N ILE A 87 21.27 6.16 2.34
CA ILE A 87 22.39 6.19 3.29
C ILE A 87 22.88 7.64 3.37
N ASN A 88 22.42 8.37 4.40
CA ASN A 88 23.10 9.61 4.78
C ASN A 88 24.43 9.20 5.41
N SER A 89 25.53 9.40 4.70
CA SER A 89 26.89 9.18 5.21
C SER A 89 27.04 9.87 6.56
N VAL A 90 27.26 9.09 7.62
CA VAL A 90 27.64 9.62 8.92
C VAL A 90 29.00 10.29 8.71
N ILE A 91 29.06 11.61 8.75
CA ILE A 91 30.33 12.32 8.79
C ILE A 91 30.91 12.02 10.17
N ASN A 92 31.95 11.19 10.19
CA ASN A 92 32.77 10.93 11.39
C ASN A 92 33.54 12.18 11.79
#